data_AF-A0A081RQK1-F1
#
_entry.id   AF-A0A081RQK1-F1
#
_cell.length_a   1.000
_cell.length_b   1.000
_cell.length_c   1.000
_cell.angle_alpha   90.00
_cell.angle_beta   90.00
_cell.angle_gamma   90.00
#
_symmetry.space_group_name_H-M   'P 1'
#
loop_
_entity.id
_entity.type
_entity.pdbx_description
1 polymer ?
#
loop_
_entity_poly.entity_id
_entity_poly.type
_entity_poly.pdbx_seq_one_letter_code
_entity_poly.pdbx_strand_id
1 'polypeptide(L)'
;MMYSPSRYNEHMTAFNGHGSKITKQTMELMAGQAGLPGAKAMMNIAAEIYDIAKDFHIEAEHVGIPAILAKEIQRNIDNRWNTLKE
;
A
#
# COMPACT_ATOMS: atom_id res chain seq x y z
N MET A 1 -3.02 -2.88 -27.27
CA MET A 1 -2.95 -1.64 -26.47
C MET A 1 -1.58 -1.58 -25.81
N MET A 2 -0.91 -0.43 -25.92
CA MET A 2 0.53 -0.24 -25.80
C MET A 2 1.07 -0.54 -24.39
N TYR A 3 1.95 -1.56 -24.29
CA TYR A 3 2.84 -1.75 -23.14
C TYR A 3 3.96 -0.71 -23.26
N SER A 4 3.95 0.30 -22.41
CA SER A 4 5.10 1.16 -22.20
C SER A 4 5.50 1.01 -20.74
N PRO A 5 6.51 0.18 -20.42
CA PRO A 5 6.97 0.08 -19.04
C PRO A 5 7.44 1.46 -18.58
N SER A 6 6.92 1.89 -17.43
CA SER A 6 7.55 2.96 -16.65
C SER A 6 9.04 2.63 -16.49
N ARG A 7 9.94 3.62 -16.53
CA ARG A 7 11.38 3.42 -16.24
C ARG A 7 11.63 2.74 -14.89
N TYR A 8 10.61 2.68 -14.02
CA TYR A 8 10.64 2.08 -12.69
C TYR A 8 10.01 0.69 -12.59
N ASN A 9 9.66 0.03 -13.71
CA ASN A 9 9.04 -1.31 -13.70
C ASN A 9 7.66 -1.34 -12.98
N GLU A 10 6.95 -0.21 -13.00
CA GLU A 10 5.68 0.00 -12.28
C GLU A 10 4.48 0.01 -13.25
N HIS A 11 3.32 -0.43 -12.77
CA HIS A 11 2.07 -0.36 -13.52
C HIS A 11 1.69 1.10 -13.80
N MET A 12 1.57 1.48 -15.08
CA MET A 12 1.19 2.85 -15.50
C MET A 12 -0.18 3.31 -14.97
N THR A 13 -1.00 2.38 -14.48
CA THR A 13 -2.34 2.65 -13.92
C THR A 13 -2.36 2.72 -12.40
N ALA A 14 -1.24 2.44 -11.71
CA ALA A 14 -1.19 2.54 -10.27
C ALA A 14 -1.28 4.01 -9.83
N PHE A 15 -2.13 4.28 -8.84
CA PHE A 15 -2.19 5.57 -8.15
C PHE A 15 -2.30 6.78 -9.13
N ASN A 16 -3.19 6.67 -10.12
CA ASN A 16 -3.40 7.68 -11.17
C ASN A 16 -2.11 8.11 -11.90
N GLY A 17 -1.24 7.15 -12.24
CA GLY A 17 -0.01 7.40 -13.00
C GLY A 17 1.18 7.87 -12.17
N HIS A 18 1.07 7.88 -10.83
CA HIS A 18 2.17 8.26 -9.92
C HIS A 18 3.11 7.10 -9.56
N GLY A 19 2.98 5.95 -10.24
CA GLY A 19 3.88 4.83 -10.02
C GLY A 19 3.74 4.25 -8.62
N SER A 20 4.84 4.03 -7.90
CA SER A 20 4.85 3.58 -6.49
C SER A 20 4.64 4.68 -5.45
N LYS A 21 4.67 5.96 -5.85
CA LYS A 21 4.63 7.08 -4.90
C LYS A 21 3.20 7.55 -4.66
N ILE A 22 2.69 7.32 -3.46
CA ILE A 22 1.36 7.77 -3.06
C ILE A 22 1.47 9.18 -2.50
N THR A 23 1.34 10.19 -3.36
CA THR A 23 1.34 11.59 -2.92
C THR A 23 0.01 11.98 -2.27
N LYS A 24 -0.01 13.06 -1.49
CA LYS A 24 -1.26 13.62 -0.96
C LYS A 24 -2.29 13.90 -2.06
N GLN A 25 -1.86 14.49 -3.19
CA GLN A 25 -2.73 14.75 -4.34
C GLN A 25 -3.32 13.46 -4.90
N THR A 26 -2.51 12.40 -4.96
CA THR A 26 -2.96 11.08 -5.37
C THR A 26 -3.98 10.48 -4.41
N MET A 27 -3.79 10.65 -3.10
CA MET A 27 -4.78 10.24 -2.09
C MET A 27 -6.09 11.03 -2.20
N GLU A 28 -6.03 12.34 -2.48
CA GLU A 28 -7.21 13.18 -2.70
C GLU A 28 -8.00 12.71 -3.93
N LEU A 29 -7.32 12.40 -5.03
CA LEU A 29 -7.94 11.86 -6.24
C LEU A 29 -8.59 10.50 -5.99
N MET A 30 -7.90 9.60 -5.30
CA MET A 30 -8.46 8.29 -4.93
C MET A 30 -9.66 8.44 -3.99
N ALA A 31 -9.61 9.36 -3.03
CA ALA A 31 -10.74 9.65 -2.16
C ALA A 31 -11.95 10.12 -2.98
N GLY A 32 -11.76 11.04 -3.92
CA GLY A 32 -12.82 11.50 -4.81
C GLY A 32 -13.42 10.37 -5.65
N GLN A 33 -12.58 9.49 -6.20
CA GLN A 33 -13.04 8.31 -6.97
C GLN A 33 -13.82 7.30 -6.11
N ALA A 34 -13.45 7.18 -4.83
CA ALA A 34 -14.12 6.29 -3.88
C ALA A 34 -15.34 6.92 -3.18
N GLY A 35 -15.71 8.17 -3.52
CA GLY A 35 -16.80 8.89 -2.86
C GLY A 35 -16.50 9.28 -1.40
N LEU A 36 -15.22 9.35 -1.04
CA LEU A 36 -14.76 9.71 0.30
C LEU A 36 -14.49 11.22 0.42
N PRO A 37 -14.60 11.80 1.63
CA PRO A 37 -14.52 13.25 1.85
C PRO A 37 -13.10 13.84 1.66
N GLY A 38 -12.09 13.02 1.36
CA GLY A 38 -10.73 13.47 1.04
C GLY A 38 -9.64 12.53 1.55
N ALA A 39 -8.38 12.94 1.37
CA ALA A 39 -7.21 12.12 1.72
C ALA A 39 -7.18 11.66 3.18
N LYS A 40 -7.74 12.44 4.12
CA LYS A 40 -7.83 12.05 5.53
C LYS A 40 -8.66 10.76 5.73
N ALA A 41 -9.77 10.61 5.01
CA ALA A 41 -10.58 9.40 5.09
C ALA A 41 -9.86 8.19 4.50
N MET A 42 -9.13 8.38 3.39
CA MET A 42 -8.25 7.34 2.84
C MET A 42 -7.14 6.93 3.82
N MET A 43 -6.54 7.89 4.52
CA MET A 43 -5.50 7.61 5.51
C MET A 43 -6.04 6.85 6.73
N ASN A 44 -7.28 7.15 7.17
CA ASN A 44 -7.93 6.39 8.23
C ASN A 44 -8.16 4.93 7.81
N ILE A 45 -8.65 4.69 6.59
CA ILE A 45 -8.84 3.34 6.05
C ILE A 45 -7.50 2.59 5.95
N ALA A 46 -6.45 3.27 5.48
CA ALA A 46 -5.11 2.70 5.43
C ALA A 46 -4.57 2.34 6.83
N ALA A 47 -4.87 3.15 7.84
CA ALA A 47 -4.52 2.88 9.23
C ALA A 47 -5.24 1.64 9.76
N GLU A 48 -6.54 1.50 9.49
CA GLU A 48 -7.33 0.32 9.89
C GLU A 48 -6.78 -0.96 9.25
N ILE A 49 -6.43 -0.93 7.95
CA ILE A 49 -5.80 -2.08 7.27
C ILE A 49 -4.43 -2.40 7.88
N TYR A 50 -3.62 -1.37 8.15
CA TYR A 50 -2.31 -1.59 8.77
C TYR A 50 -2.43 -2.19 10.18
N ASP A 51 -3.39 -1.74 10.98
CA ASP A 51 -3.63 -2.29 12.32
C ASP A 51 -3.99 -3.78 12.29
N ILE A 52 -4.65 -4.26 11.24
CA ILE A 52 -4.92 -5.69 11.03
C ILE A 52 -3.65 -6.43 10.56
N ALA A 53 -2.83 -5.78 9.73
CA ALA A 53 -1.69 -6.41 9.06
C ALA A 53 -0.35 -6.31 9.84
N LYS A 54 -0.24 -5.46 10.86
CA LYS A 54 1.01 -5.18 11.59
C LYS A 54 1.60 -6.39 12.33
N ASP A 55 0.77 -7.39 12.59
CA ASP A 55 1.15 -8.64 13.28
C ASP A 55 1.11 -9.85 12.34
N PHE A 56 1.09 -9.64 11.02
CA PHE A 56 1.03 -10.70 10.01
C PHE A 56 2.03 -11.82 10.26
N HIS A 57 3.27 -11.51 10.64
CA HIS A 57 4.29 -12.53 10.86
C HIS A 57 3.91 -13.55 11.96
N ILE A 58 3.19 -13.13 13.00
CA ILE A 58 2.74 -14.00 14.10
C ILE A 58 1.73 -15.01 13.56
N GLU A 59 0.72 -14.53 12.84
CA GLU A 59 -0.32 -15.40 12.28
C GLU A 59 0.22 -16.29 11.15
N ALA A 60 1.15 -15.78 10.35
CA ALA A 60 1.80 -16.50 9.27
C ALA A 60 2.57 -17.72 9.77
N GLU A 61 3.27 -17.60 10.91
CA GLU A 61 3.98 -18.71 11.53
C GLU A 61 3.00 -19.81 11.99
N HIS A 62 1.83 -19.45 12.53
CA HIS A 62 0.80 -20.42 12.95
C HIS A 62 0.22 -21.25 11.79
N VAL A 63 0.19 -20.69 10.58
CA VAL A 63 -0.33 -21.38 9.37
C VAL A 63 0.78 -22.04 8.53
N GLY A 64 2.00 -22.12 9.06
CA GLY A 64 3.11 -22.85 8.44
C GLY A 64 3.87 -22.09 7.36
N ILE A 65 3.75 -20.76 7.29
CA ILE A 65 4.60 -19.95 6.41
C ILE A 65 6.02 -19.92 6.98
N PRO A 66 7.08 -20.13 6.17
CA PRO A 66 8.45 -20.04 6.63
C PRO A 66 8.75 -18.69 7.30
N ALA A 67 9.34 -18.70 8.50
CA ALA A 67 9.60 -17.49 9.28
C ALA A 67 10.39 -16.39 8.53
N ILE A 68 11.31 -16.80 7.65
CA ILE A 68 12.07 -15.86 6.80
C ILE A 68 11.12 -15.10 5.86
N LEU A 69 10.22 -15.84 5.18
CA LEU A 69 9.24 -15.26 4.27
C LEU A 69 8.21 -14.41 5.01
N ALA A 70 7.73 -14.87 6.18
CA ALA A 70 6.81 -14.13 7.03
C ALA A 70 7.38 -12.76 7.44
N LYS A 71 8.65 -12.74 7.88
CA LYS A 71 9.37 -11.50 8.22
C LYS A 71 9.58 -10.58 7.02
N GLU A 72 9.87 -11.13 5.85
CA GLU A 72 10.04 -10.33 4.63
C GLU A 72 8.73 -9.64 4.22
N ILE A 73 7.61 -10.36 4.28
CA ILE A 73 6.28 -9.81 4.00
C ILE A 73 5.92 -8.73 5.03
N GLN A 74 6.12 -9.00 6.33
CA GLN A 74 5.89 -8.01 7.39
C GLN A 74 6.69 -6.73 7.13
N ARG A 75 7.99 -6.86 6.83
CA ARG A 75 8.83 -5.70 6.51
C ARG A 75 8.31 -4.92 5.31
N ASN A 76 7.75 -5.60 4.29
CA ASN A 76 7.16 -4.93 3.14
C ASN A 76 5.90 -4.14 3.51
N ILE A 77 5.04 -4.69 4.36
CA ILE A 77 3.84 -4.03 4.89
C ILE A 77 4.25 -2.77 5.67
N ASP A 78 5.19 -2.89 6.61
CA ASP A 78 5.65 -1.79 7.45
C ASP A 78 6.29 -0.67 6.61
N ASN A 79 7.09 -1.02 5.61
CA ASN A 79 7.70 -0.05 4.71
C ASN A 79 6.65 0.73 3.90
N ARG A 80 5.63 0.05 3.37
CA ARG A 80 4.54 0.71 2.63
C ARG A 80 3.75 1.67 3.52
N TRP A 81 3.48 1.26 4.77
CA TRP A 81 2.83 2.12 5.75
C TRP A 81 3.68 3.34 6.10
N ASN A 82 4.98 3.18 6.25
CA ASN A 82 5.88 4.31 6.51
C ASN A 82 5.93 5.29 5.34
N THR A 83 6.02 4.80 4.09
CA THR A 83 5.96 5.65 2.90
C THR A 83 4.64 6.41 2.77
N LEU A 84 3.52 5.88 3.28
CA LEU A 84 2.23 6.57 3.29
C LEU A 84 2.16 7.74 4.30
N LYS A 85 2.99 7.71 5.35
CA LYS A 85 3.02 8.73 6.40
C LYS A 85 3.99 9.89 6.10
N GLU A 86 4.90 9.70 5.15
CA GLU A 86 5.88 10.71 4.68
C GLU A 86 5.24 11.75 3.76
#